data_AF-A0A2H9PUF7-F1
#
_entry.id   AF-A0A2H9PUF7-F1
#
_cell.length_a   1.000
_cell.length_b   1.000
_cell.length_c   1.000
_cell.angle_alpha   90.00
_cell.angle_beta   90.00
_cell.angle_gamma   90.00
#
_symmetry.space_group_name_H-M   'P 1'
#
loop_
_entity.id
_entity.type
_entity.pdbx_description
1 polymer ?
#
loop_
_entity_poly.entity_id
_entity_poly.type
_entity_poly.pdbx_seq_one_letter_code
_entity_poly.pdbx_strand_id
1 'polypeptide(L)'
;MATQEQVIQALVGKTGARHQDIVFCQTSGRLPVHDDHTDHQLGPVNGLSVAAPGFVYGAFAPNGGSKRHTVLVESLDPEYAGSLEFDLDSIPTAAELNGHWARYAVGAVHALQQDHHLPPLERGATILVGSEIFTSAGLSSSASIGLNYLTGLLQCNGLAGQVSQAQLIELDKAIENGFLGLQNGILDQGIITLGEAGKLVYMDCEAYADGNPDFFRI
;
A
#
# COMPACT_ATOMS: atom_id res chain seq x y z
N MET A 1 16.03 -8.96 6.93
CA MET A 1 15.34 -7.67 7.03
C MET A 1 16.08 -6.71 6.13
N ALA A 2 15.40 -6.24 5.10
CA ALA A 2 15.97 -5.29 4.16
C ALA A 2 15.90 -3.86 4.72
N THR A 3 16.92 -3.05 4.48
CA THR A 3 16.92 -1.62 4.81
C THR A 3 16.46 -0.78 3.61
N GLN A 4 16.05 0.47 3.85
CA GLN A 4 15.77 1.45 2.81
C GLN A 4 16.87 1.50 1.73
N GLU A 5 18.14 1.59 2.15
CA GLU A 5 19.26 1.71 1.21
C GLU A 5 19.43 0.44 0.36
N GLN A 6 19.23 -0.75 0.96
CA GLN A 6 19.31 -2.02 0.23
C GLN A 6 18.23 -2.12 -0.86
N VAL A 7 16.99 -1.72 -0.56
CA VAL A 7 15.88 -1.76 -1.53
C VAL A 7 16.15 -0.83 -2.72
N ILE A 8 16.62 0.40 -2.48
CA ILE A 8 16.94 1.36 -3.54
C ILE A 8 18.12 0.88 -4.39
N GLN A 9 19.22 0.44 -3.76
CA GLN A 9 20.42 0.00 -4.47
C GLN A 9 20.15 -1.25 -5.31
N ALA A 10 19.38 -2.20 -4.79
CA ALA A 10 18.97 -3.38 -5.54
C ALA A 10 18.15 -3.00 -6.79
N LEU A 11 17.25 -2.03 -6.68
CA LEU A 11 16.41 -1.62 -7.80
C LEU A 11 17.22 -0.88 -8.88
N VAL A 12 18.13 0.00 -8.45
CA VAL A 12 19.07 0.68 -9.37
C VAL A 12 19.93 -0.35 -10.10
N GLY A 13 20.49 -1.33 -9.39
CA GLY A 13 21.27 -2.41 -9.99
C GLY A 13 20.47 -3.25 -10.99
N LYS A 14 19.17 -3.47 -10.72
CA LYS A 14 18.28 -4.27 -11.58
C LYS A 14 17.84 -3.54 -12.84
N THR A 15 17.50 -2.26 -12.71
CA THR A 15 16.85 -1.48 -13.79
C THR A 15 17.83 -0.61 -14.56
N GLY A 16 18.99 -0.29 -13.98
CA GLY A 16 19.90 0.74 -14.50
C GLY A 16 19.33 2.16 -14.41
N ALA A 17 18.19 2.35 -13.74
CA ALA A 17 17.59 3.67 -13.55
C ALA A 17 18.48 4.56 -12.69
N ARG A 18 18.44 5.87 -12.94
CA ARG A 18 19.17 6.83 -12.11
C ARG A 18 18.49 6.94 -10.76
N HIS A 19 19.26 7.13 -9.68
CA HIS A 19 18.71 7.30 -8.34
C HIS A 19 17.61 8.37 -8.24
N GLN A 20 17.73 9.48 -8.99
CA GLN A 20 16.74 10.55 -9.03
C GLN A 20 15.40 10.18 -9.68
N ASP A 21 15.37 9.10 -10.45
CA ASP A 21 14.15 8.61 -11.12
C ASP A 21 13.46 7.51 -10.30
N ILE A 22 14.08 7.07 -9.20
CA ILE A 22 13.49 6.12 -8.26
C ILE A 22 12.51 6.84 -7.36
N VAL A 23 11.29 6.32 -7.32
CA VAL A 23 10.28 6.67 -6.33
C VAL A 23 10.47 5.75 -5.13
N PHE A 24 10.63 6.32 -3.93
CA PHE A 24 10.76 5.56 -2.69
C PHE A 24 9.57 5.83 -1.78
N CYS A 25 8.98 4.75 -1.26
CA CYS A 25 7.86 4.79 -0.34
C CYS A 25 8.17 4.00 0.92
N GLN A 26 7.76 4.57 2.05
CA GLN A 26 7.89 3.96 3.36
C GLN A 26 6.54 4.03 4.06
N THR A 27 6.05 2.89 4.53
CA THR A 27 4.80 2.78 5.29
C THR A 27 5.08 2.09 6.62
N SER A 28 4.43 2.58 7.68
CA SER A 28 4.57 2.03 9.03
C SER A 28 3.64 0.85 9.25
N GLY A 29 4.00 -0.05 10.15
CA GLY A 29 3.04 -0.91 10.83
C GLY A 29 2.15 -0.10 11.78
N ARG A 30 1.20 -0.77 12.42
CA ARG A 30 0.23 -0.16 13.32
C ARG A 30 -0.05 -1.02 14.55
N LEU A 31 -0.32 -0.36 15.67
CA LEU A 31 -0.72 -0.96 16.93
C LEU A 31 -2.10 -0.44 17.33
N PRO A 32 -3.18 -1.24 17.18
CA PRO A 32 -4.48 -0.91 17.75
C PRO A 32 -4.36 -0.86 19.27
N VAL A 33 -5.01 0.11 19.91
CA VAL A 33 -4.94 0.29 21.37
C VAL A 33 -6.23 -0.17 22.06
N HIS A 34 -7.38 0.01 21.42
CA HIS A 34 -8.68 -0.42 21.92
C HIS A 34 -9.60 -0.80 20.75
N ASP A 35 -10.51 -1.76 21.01
CA ASP A 35 -11.54 -2.21 20.06
C ASP A 35 -10.98 -2.64 18.69
N ASP A 36 -10.09 -3.65 18.71
CA ASP A 36 -9.74 -4.34 17.48
C ASP A 36 -10.99 -5.06 16.95
N HIS A 37 -11.34 -4.81 15.68
CA HIS A 37 -12.50 -5.41 15.00
C HIS A 37 -13.88 -4.79 15.30
N THR A 38 -14.00 -3.55 15.75
CA THR A 38 -15.32 -2.85 15.74
C THR A 38 -15.53 -1.97 14.51
N ASP A 39 -14.48 -1.68 13.75
CA ASP A 39 -14.48 -0.80 12.57
C ASP A 39 -15.44 -1.27 11.47
N HIS A 40 -15.48 -2.57 11.19
CA HIS A 40 -16.41 -3.16 10.22
C HIS A 40 -17.88 -3.19 10.71
N GLN A 41 -18.11 -2.82 11.97
CA GLN A 41 -19.43 -2.62 12.58
C GLN A 41 -19.72 -1.14 12.86
N LEU A 42 -18.94 -0.22 12.26
CA LEU A 42 -19.04 1.23 12.44
C LEU A 42 -18.75 1.72 13.87
N GLY A 43 -18.12 0.89 14.69
CA GLY A 43 -17.64 1.30 16.01
C GLY A 43 -16.43 2.24 15.92
N PRO A 44 -16.24 3.13 16.89
CA PRO A 44 -15.06 3.97 16.95
C PRO A 44 -13.81 3.12 17.24
N VAL A 45 -12.67 3.53 16.68
CA VAL A 45 -11.41 2.81 16.83
C VAL A 45 -10.24 3.75 17.09
N ASN A 46 -9.16 3.22 17.65
CA ASN A 46 -7.94 3.99 17.86
C ASN A 46 -6.66 3.16 17.82
N GLY A 47 -5.55 3.82 17.50
CA GLY A 47 -4.25 3.19 17.54
C GLY A 47 -3.09 4.10 17.14
N LEU A 48 -1.91 3.50 17.10
CA LEU A 48 -0.64 4.17 16.88
C LEU A 48 0.03 3.63 15.62
N SER A 49 0.57 4.52 14.80
CA SER A 49 1.56 4.15 13.79
C SER A 49 2.87 3.76 14.49
N VAL A 50 3.45 2.64 14.09
CA VAL A 50 4.69 2.09 14.67
C VAL A 50 5.82 2.35 13.69
N ALA A 51 6.75 3.22 14.08
CA ALA A 51 7.89 3.60 13.27
C ALA A 51 8.91 2.44 13.12
N ALA A 52 9.71 2.16 14.16
CA ALA A 52 10.79 1.19 14.08
C ALA A 52 10.88 0.29 15.32
N PRO A 53 11.21 -1.01 15.15
CA PRO A 53 11.24 -1.77 13.89
C PRO A 53 9.81 -2.04 13.39
N GLY A 54 9.45 -1.53 12.22
CA GLY A 54 8.05 -1.54 11.79
C GLY A 54 7.76 -1.03 10.39
N PHE A 55 8.77 -0.78 9.54
CA PHE A 55 8.53 -0.22 8.21
C PHE A 55 8.45 -1.28 7.11
N VAL A 56 7.59 -1.02 6.14
CA VAL A 56 7.65 -1.58 4.79
C VAL A 56 8.27 -0.54 3.87
N TYR A 57 9.29 -0.96 3.15
CA TYR A 57 10.01 -0.17 2.16
C TYR A 57 9.63 -0.64 0.76
N GLY A 58 9.37 0.31 -0.14
CA GLY A 58 9.19 0.05 -1.56
C GLY A 58 10.00 1.03 -2.39
N ALA A 59 10.74 0.53 -3.37
CA ALA A 59 11.36 1.34 -4.40
C ALA A 59 10.72 1.01 -5.75
N PHE A 60 10.45 2.04 -6.55
CA PHE A 60 9.71 1.95 -7.79
C PHE A 60 10.48 2.67 -8.90
N ALA A 61 10.67 2.00 -10.03
CA ALA A 61 11.24 2.57 -11.25
C ALA A 61 10.13 2.58 -12.31
N PRO A 62 9.60 3.76 -12.73
CA PRO A 62 8.58 3.84 -13.76
C PRO A 62 9.09 3.26 -15.09
N ASN A 63 8.29 2.40 -15.71
CA ASN A 63 8.68 1.77 -16.96
C ASN A 63 8.39 2.64 -18.18
N GLY A 64 9.15 2.43 -19.26
CA GLY A 64 9.05 3.16 -20.52
C GLY A 64 9.21 2.26 -21.75
N GLY A 65 9.08 2.86 -22.93
CA GLY A 65 9.21 2.15 -24.21
C GLY A 65 8.19 1.00 -24.34
N SER A 66 8.65 -0.15 -24.81
CA SER A 66 7.79 -1.33 -25.00
C SER A 66 7.32 -1.99 -23.69
N LYS A 67 7.89 -1.62 -22.54
CA LYS A 67 7.50 -2.12 -21.22
C LYS A 67 6.66 -1.11 -20.43
N ARG A 68 6.18 -0.04 -21.07
CA ARG A 68 5.51 1.08 -20.40
C ARG A 68 4.38 0.60 -19.47
N HIS A 69 3.56 -0.35 -19.90
CA HIS A 69 2.41 -0.86 -19.14
C HIS A 69 2.75 -2.07 -18.27
N THR A 70 4.01 -2.52 -18.24
CA THR A 70 4.41 -3.67 -17.44
C THR A 70 4.65 -3.27 -15.98
N VAL A 71 4.11 -4.05 -15.05
CA VAL A 71 4.42 -4.00 -13.62
C VAL A 71 5.18 -5.27 -13.24
N LEU A 72 6.35 -5.13 -12.63
CA LEU A 72 7.15 -6.24 -12.10
C LEU A 72 7.38 -5.99 -10.61
N VAL A 73 7.05 -6.97 -9.77
CA VAL A 73 7.19 -6.88 -8.31
C VAL A 73 8.05 -8.01 -7.79
N GLU A 74 9.07 -7.69 -6.99
CA GLU A 74 9.91 -8.68 -6.29
C GLU A 74 10.16 -8.25 -4.85
N SER A 75 10.43 -9.21 -3.97
CA SER A 75 10.77 -8.97 -2.57
C SER A 75 12.24 -9.27 -2.29
N LEU A 76 12.87 -8.46 -1.45
CA LEU A 76 14.18 -8.73 -0.87
C LEU A 76 14.12 -9.62 0.38
N ASP A 77 12.92 -9.84 0.93
CA ASP A 77 12.74 -10.72 2.07
C ASP A 77 12.65 -12.19 1.62
N PRO A 78 13.54 -13.09 2.10
CA PRO A 78 13.60 -14.47 1.63
C PRO A 78 12.31 -15.28 1.80
N GLU A 79 11.49 -14.94 2.80
CA GLU A 79 10.19 -15.57 3.04
C GLU A 79 9.18 -15.28 1.92
N TYR A 80 9.36 -14.16 1.23
CA TYR A 80 8.53 -13.71 0.11
C TYR A 80 9.29 -13.79 -1.21
N ALA A 81 10.23 -14.72 -1.34
CA ALA A 81 10.97 -14.94 -2.57
C ALA A 81 10.03 -15.20 -3.77
N GLY A 82 10.45 -14.73 -4.94
CA GLY A 82 9.67 -14.83 -6.18
C GLY A 82 9.37 -13.45 -6.77
N SER A 83 8.76 -13.47 -7.96
CA SER A 83 8.43 -12.28 -8.73
C SER A 83 7.06 -12.43 -9.36
N LEU A 84 6.32 -11.33 -9.47
CA LEU A 84 5.09 -11.25 -10.25
C LEU A 84 5.22 -10.18 -11.33
N GLU A 85 5.01 -10.55 -12.58
CA GLU A 85 4.95 -9.62 -13.71
C GLU A 85 3.54 -9.65 -14.32
N PHE A 86 2.95 -8.48 -14.56
CA PHE A 86 1.65 -8.34 -15.20
C PHE A 86 1.56 -7.02 -15.98
N ASP A 87 0.56 -6.90 -16.83
CA ASP A 87 0.34 -5.71 -17.65
C ASP A 87 -0.87 -4.90 -17.14
N LEU A 88 -0.77 -3.58 -17.19
CA LEU A 88 -1.86 -2.67 -16.80
C LEU A 88 -3.13 -2.88 -17.63
N ASP A 89 -3.02 -3.38 -18.86
CA ASP A 89 -4.16 -3.65 -19.75
C ASP A 89 -4.73 -5.07 -19.56
N SER A 90 -4.07 -5.92 -18.76
CA SER A 90 -4.46 -7.32 -18.54
C SER A 90 -4.21 -7.72 -17.09
N ILE A 91 -5.02 -7.17 -16.19
CA ILE A 91 -4.93 -7.41 -14.75
C ILE A 91 -5.35 -8.85 -14.41
N PRO A 92 -4.51 -9.65 -13.74
CA PRO A 92 -4.87 -10.97 -13.25
C PRO A 92 -5.99 -10.91 -12.20
N THR A 93 -6.85 -11.92 -12.17
CA THR A 93 -7.90 -12.07 -11.16
C THR A 93 -7.33 -12.50 -9.81
N ALA A 94 -8.04 -12.20 -8.72
CA ALA A 94 -7.65 -12.66 -7.39
C ALA A 94 -7.57 -14.19 -7.27
N ALA A 95 -8.39 -14.92 -8.05
CA ALA A 95 -8.35 -16.37 -8.09
C ALA A 95 -7.06 -16.92 -8.72
N GLU A 96 -6.55 -16.28 -9.77
CA GLU A 96 -5.28 -16.64 -10.41
C GLU A 96 -4.07 -16.37 -9.49
N LEU A 97 -4.20 -15.44 -8.55
CA LEU A 97 -3.15 -15.03 -7.62
C LEU A 97 -3.27 -15.67 -6.22
N ASN A 98 -4.13 -16.68 -6.06
CA ASN A 98 -4.41 -17.24 -4.74
C ASN A 98 -3.13 -17.72 -4.04
N GLY A 99 -2.89 -17.22 -2.83
CA GLY A 99 -1.69 -17.50 -2.03
C GLY A 99 -0.42 -16.75 -2.46
N HIS A 100 -0.43 -15.98 -3.54
CA HIS A 100 0.73 -15.18 -3.96
C HIS A 100 0.79 -13.85 -3.19
N TRP A 101 1.92 -13.56 -2.54
CA TRP A 101 2.08 -12.36 -1.72
C TRP A 101 1.94 -11.05 -2.53
N ALA A 102 2.42 -11.03 -3.78
CA ALA A 102 2.36 -9.85 -4.65
C ALA A 102 0.94 -9.53 -5.17
N ARG A 103 -0.09 -10.29 -4.76
CA ARG A 103 -1.50 -10.00 -5.10
C ARG A 103 -1.95 -8.61 -4.65
N TYR A 104 -1.35 -8.05 -3.59
CA TYR A 104 -1.64 -6.69 -3.14
C TYR A 104 -1.19 -5.63 -4.15
N ALA A 105 -0.14 -5.87 -4.94
CA ALA A 105 0.26 -4.96 -6.01
C ALA A 105 -0.75 -4.96 -7.17
N VAL A 106 -1.27 -6.15 -7.52
CA VAL A 106 -2.33 -6.27 -8.52
C VAL A 106 -3.62 -5.62 -8.02
N GLY A 107 -3.98 -5.85 -6.76
CA GLY A 107 -5.12 -5.20 -6.14
C GLY A 107 -4.97 -3.67 -6.06
N ALA A 108 -3.78 -3.14 -5.79
CA ALA A 108 -3.52 -1.70 -5.82
C ALA A 108 -3.71 -1.10 -7.21
N VAL A 109 -3.18 -1.76 -8.26
CA VAL A 109 -3.42 -1.36 -9.65
C VAL A 109 -4.91 -1.44 -9.99
N HIS A 110 -5.59 -2.52 -9.58
CA HIS A 110 -7.02 -2.69 -9.79
C HIS A 110 -7.82 -1.56 -9.13
N ALA A 111 -7.58 -1.27 -7.85
CA ALA A 111 -8.25 -0.21 -7.11
C ALA A 111 -8.05 1.17 -7.79
N LEU A 112 -6.83 1.50 -8.20
CA LEU A 112 -6.53 2.75 -8.91
C LEU A 112 -7.22 2.84 -10.28
N GLN A 113 -7.33 1.74 -11.02
CA GLN A 113 -8.00 1.75 -12.32
C GLN A 113 -9.54 1.74 -12.23
N GLN A 114 -10.11 1.22 -11.15
CA GLN A 114 -11.55 1.27 -10.91
C GLN A 114 -12.03 2.61 -10.34
N ASP A 115 -11.12 3.45 -9.82
CA ASP A 115 -11.47 4.80 -9.39
C ASP A 115 -11.64 5.75 -10.60
N HIS A 116 -12.90 5.96 -11.00
CA HIS A 116 -13.26 6.84 -12.12
C HIS A 116 -13.02 8.34 -11.86
N HIS A 117 -12.60 8.73 -10.65
CA HIS A 117 -12.20 10.10 -10.35
C HIS A 117 -10.72 10.37 -10.67
N LEU A 118 -9.91 9.33 -10.87
CA LEU A 118 -8.50 9.45 -11.22
C LEU A 118 -8.27 9.16 -12.70
N PRO A 119 -7.27 9.81 -13.33
CA PRO A 119 -6.78 9.38 -14.63
C PRO A 119 -6.26 7.93 -14.56
N PRO A 120 -6.39 7.13 -15.63
CA PRO A 120 -5.84 5.78 -15.67
C PRO A 120 -4.32 5.82 -15.51
N LEU A 121 -3.74 4.77 -14.93
CA LEU A 121 -2.29 4.61 -14.88
C LEU A 121 -1.75 4.46 -16.30
N GLU A 122 -0.89 5.39 -16.72
CA GLU A 122 -0.26 5.35 -18.04
C GLU A 122 1.06 4.55 -18.04
N ARG A 123 1.62 4.30 -16.85
CA ARG A 123 2.90 3.60 -16.68
C ARG A 123 2.86 2.64 -15.51
N GLY A 124 3.28 1.41 -15.77
CA GLY A 124 3.68 0.45 -14.74
C GLY A 124 5.06 0.78 -14.18
N ALA A 125 5.58 -0.11 -13.33
CA ALA A 125 6.87 0.07 -12.68
C ALA A 125 7.55 -1.27 -12.41
N THR A 126 8.88 -1.27 -12.35
CA THR A 126 9.62 -2.31 -11.63
C THR A 126 9.73 -1.92 -10.16
N ILE A 127 9.29 -2.81 -9.28
CA ILE A 127 9.06 -2.57 -7.86
C ILE A 127 9.88 -3.59 -7.07
N LEU A 128 10.70 -3.10 -6.15
CA LEU A 128 11.32 -3.92 -5.10
C LEU A 128 10.75 -3.54 -3.76
N VAL A 129 10.39 -4.54 -2.97
CA VAL A 129 9.91 -4.36 -1.61
C VAL A 129 10.80 -5.06 -0.59
N GLY A 130 10.78 -4.56 0.64
CA GLY A 130 11.43 -5.19 1.78
C GLY A 130 10.85 -4.66 3.09
N SER A 131 10.95 -5.44 4.16
CA SER A 131 10.27 -5.14 5.42
C SER A 131 11.18 -5.33 6.63
N GLU A 132 10.93 -4.50 7.64
CA GLU A 132 11.40 -4.66 9.02
C GLU A 132 10.31 -5.23 9.94
N ILE A 133 9.09 -5.43 9.42
CA ILE A 133 7.95 -5.92 10.20
C ILE A 133 8.15 -7.40 10.54
N PHE A 134 8.13 -7.72 11.83
CA PHE A 134 8.06 -9.09 12.33
C PHE A 134 6.69 -9.68 12.00
N THR A 135 6.66 -10.71 11.15
CA THR A 135 5.45 -11.42 10.70
C THR A 135 4.60 -12.00 11.85
N SER A 136 5.12 -12.05 13.08
CA SER A 136 4.46 -12.58 14.27
C SER A 136 3.86 -11.53 15.24
N ALA A 137 4.06 -10.22 15.02
CA ALA A 137 3.73 -9.19 16.01
C ALA A 137 2.30 -8.62 15.92
N GLY A 138 1.43 -9.17 15.05
CA GLY A 138 0.08 -8.64 14.85
C GLY A 138 0.04 -7.25 14.21
N LEU A 139 1.16 -6.75 13.69
CA LEU A 139 1.26 -5.53 12.88
C LEU A 139 0.71 -5.87 11.49
N SER A 140 -0.41 -5.27 11.09
CA SER A 140 -1.03 -5.55 9.79
C SER A 140 -0.09 -5.22 8.63
N SER A 141 0.47 -6.27 8.03
CA SER A 141 1.38 -6.16 6.91
C SER A 141 0.64 -5.89 5.60
N SER A 142 -0.67 -6.21 5.51
CA SER A 142 -1.46 -6.05 4.28
C SER A 142 -1.81 -4.60 3.97
N ALA A 143 -2.32 -3.84 4.94
CA ALA A 143 -2.59 -2.40 4.75
C ALA A 143 -1.28 -1.62 4.53
N SER A 144 -0.20 -1.99 5.24
CA SER A 144 1.10 -1.36 5.07
C SER A 144 1.64 -1.53 3.64
N ILE A 145 1.57 -2.75 3.09
CA ILE A 145 2.07 -3.03 1.73
C ILE A 145 1.13 -2.48 0.65
N GLY A 146 -0.19 -2.52 0.87
CA GLY A 146 -1.19 -1.93 -0.04
C GLY A 146 -0.99 -0.42 -0.21
N LEU A 147 -0.92 0.31 0.90
CA LEU A 147 -0.62 1.75 0.92
C LEU A 147 0.73 2.07 0.29
N ASN A 148 1.74 1.19 0.44
CA ASN A 148 3.04 1.36 -0.20
C ASN A 148 2.93 1.32 -1.72
N TYR A 149 2.23 0.31 -2.26
CA TYR A 149 1.99 0.19 -3.70
C TYR A 149 1.15 1.34 -4.24
N LEU A 150 0.05 1.71 -3.57
CA LEU A 150 -0.81 2.82 -3.98
C LEU A 150 0.00 4.12 -4.08
N THR A 151 0.75 4.45 -3.01
CA THR A 151 1.57 5.66 -2.96
C THR A 151 2.63 5.66 -4.06
N GLY A 152 3.36 4.56 -4.23
CA GLY A 152 4.42 4.45 -5.23
C GLY A 152 3.89 4.55 -6.67
N LEU A 153 2.80 3.87 -6.98
CA LEU A 153 2.16 3.90 -8.30
C LEU A 153 1.60 5.29 -8.63
N LEU A 154 0.94 5.95 -7.66
CA LEU A 154 0.47 7.33 -7.80
C LEU A 154 1.64 8.28 -8.07
N GLN A 155 2.74 8.16 -7.33
CA GLN A 155 3.94 8.99 -7.53
C GLN A 155 4.59 8.72 -8.89
N CYS A 156 4.70 7.46 -9.31
CA CYS A 156 5.23 7.08 -10.63
C CYS A 156 4.40 7.66 -11.78
N ASN A 157 3.12 7.91 -11.57
CA ASN A 157 2.21 8.47 -12.58
C ASN A 157 1.92 9.97 -12.36
N GLY A 158 2.56 10.64 -11.40
CA GLY A 158 2.33 12.07 -11.14
C GLY A 158 0.94 12.39 -10.56
N LEU A 159 0.28 11.40 -9.97
CA LEU A 159 -1.09 11.49 -9.44
C LEU A 159 -1.14 11.69 -7.91
N ALA A 160 0.00 11.62 -7.22
CA ALA A 160 0.03 11.68 -5.75
C ALA A 160 -0.62 12.95 -5.15
N GLY A 161 -0.56 14.09 -5.84
CA GLY A 161 -1.21 15.33 -5.41
C GLY A 161 -2.72 15.41 -5.67
N GLN A 162 -3.32 14.37 -6.29
CA GLN A 162 -4.74 14.32 -6.64
C GLN A 162 -5.55 13.41 -5.70
N VAL A 163 -4.88 12.76 -4.73
CA VAL A 163 -5.49 11.80 -3.81
C VAL A 163 -5.35 12.33 -2.39
N SER A 164 -6.48 12.55 -1.72
CA SER A 164 -6.53 12.88 -0.30
C SER A 164 -6.23 11.67 0.57
N GLN A 165 -5.90 11.89 1.85
CA GLN A 165 -5.71 10.80 2.81
C GLN A 165 -6.95 9.90 2.94
N ALA A 166 -8.15 10.48 2.96
CA ALA A 166 -9.41 9.72 3.00
C ALA A 166 -9.60 8.84 1.75
N GLN A 167 -9.27 9.37 0.56
CA GLN A 167 -9.29 8.58 -0.67
C GLN A 167 -8.23 7.48 -0.67
N LEU A 168 -7.05 7.73 -0.10
CA LEU A 168 -6.01 6.70 0.02
C LEU A 168 -6.45 5.55 0.94
N ILE A 169 -7.15 5.85 2.04
CA ILE A 169 -7.78 4.86 2.94
C ILE A 169 -8.83 4.04 2.17
N GLU A 170 -9.68 4.68 1.36
CA GLU A 170 -10.68 3.97 0.55
C GLU A 170 -10.06 3.10 -0.55
N LEU A 171 -9.00 3.60 -1.21
CA LEU A 171 -8.28 2.82 -2.22
C LEU A 171 -7.66 1.56 -1.61
N ASP A 172 -7.05 1.67 -0.42
CA ASP A 172 -6.48 0.51 0.27
C ASP A 172 -7.57 -0.47 0.73
N LYS A 173 -8.69 0.05 1.25
CA LYS A 173 -9.88 -0.76 1.54
C LYS A 173 -10.38 -1.50 0.31
N ALA A 174 -10.37 -0.86 -0.86
CA ALA A 174 -10.81 -1.46 -2.12
C ALA A 174 -9.89 -2.60 -2.60
N ILE A 175 -8.61 -2.61 -2.23
CA ILE A 175 -7.71 -3.75 -2.47
C ILE A 175 -8.27 -4.99 -1.77
N GLU A 176 -8.60 -4.87 -0.49
CA GLU A 176 -9.02 -6.01 0.30
C GLU A 176 -10.49 -6.36 0.07
N ASN A 177 -11.40 -5.37 0.10
CA ASN A 177 -12.84 -5.60 -0.06
C ASN A 177 -13.24 -5.87 -1.52
N GLY A 178 -12.71 -5.07 -2.46
CA GLY A 178 -13.10 -5.13 -3.87
C GLY A 178 -12.37 -6.21 -4.65
N PHE A 179 -11.05 -6.29 -4.50
CA PHE A 179 -10.23 -7.24 -5.26
C PHE A 179 -10.05 -8.59 -4.56
N LEU A 180 -9.67 -8.60 -3.27
CA LEU A 180 -9.41 -9.84 -2.54
C LEU A 180 -10.66 -10.48 -1.91
N GLY A 181 -11.79 -9.76 -1.86
CA GLY A 181 -13.05 -10.24 -1.30
C GLY A 181 -13.04 -10.41 0.23
N LEU A 182 -12.17 -9.69 0.93
CA LEU A 182 -12.13 -9.62 2.39
C LEU A 182 -13.17 -8.63 2.92
N GLN A 183 -13.46 -8.66 4.22
CA GLN A 183 -14.46 -7.78 4.84
C GLN A 183 -13.87 -7.05 6.06
N ASN A 184 -12.84 -6.25 5.81
CA ASN A 184 -12.22 -5.39 6.82
C ASN A 184 -12.79 -3.97 6.77
N GLY A 185 -12.73 -3.26 7.91
CA GLY A 185 -13.05 -1.84 8.00
C GLY A 185 -11.84 -0.97 7.67
N ILE A 186 -11.72 0.18 8.33
CA ILE A 186 -10.71 1.21 8.04
C ILE A 186 -9.58 1.32 9.06
N LEU A 187 -9.58 0.48 10.10
CA LEU A 187 -8.68 0.63 11.23
C LEU A 187 -7.21 0.68 10.80
N ASP A 188 -6.78 -0.31 10.04
CA ASP A 188 -5.37 -0.53 9.74
C ASP A 188 -4.82 0.58 8.84
N GLN A 189 -5.43 0.76 7.68
CA GLN A 189 -5.03 1.76 6.69
C GLN A 189 -5.24 3.20 7.20
N GLY A 190 -6.25 3.41 8.05
CA GLY A 190 -6.51 4.69 8.70
C GLY A 190 -5.40 5.07 9.69
N ILE A 191 -5.00 4.17 10.59
CA ILE A 191 -3.87 4.43 11.50
C ILE A 191 -2.58 4.67 10.73
N ILE A 192 -2.31 3.89 9.68
CA ILE A 192 -1.06 4.01 8.92
C ILE A 192 -1.01 5.33 8.14
N THR A 193 -2.15 5.78 7.58
CA THR A 193 -2.23 6.97 6.74
C THR A 193 -2.31 8.26 7.54
N LEU A 194 -3.05 8.26 8.67
CA LEU A 194 -3.31 9.45 9.50
C LEU A 194 -2.32 9.58 10.67
N GLY A 195 -1.48 8.58 10.90
CA GLY A 195 -0.57 8.51 12.03
C GLY A 195 0.45 9.66 12.05
N GLU A 196 0.63 10.24 13.23
CA GLU A 196 1.68 11.23 13.50
C GLU A 196 2.57 10.78 14.66
N ALA A 197 3.85 11.17 14.61
CA ALA A 197 4.83 10.78 15.62
C ALA A 197 4.40 11.21 17.03
N GLY A 198 4.27 10.23 17.93
CA GLY A 198 3.90 10.45 19.33
C GLY A 198 2.41 10.76 19.58
N LYS A 199 1.54 10.57 18.59
CA LYS A 199 0.10 10.83 18.69
C LYS A 199 -0.74 9.57 18.49
N LEU A 200 -1.87 9.50 19.21
CA LEU A 200 -2.87 8.45 19.06
C LEU A 200 -3.90 8.89 18.02
N VAL A 201 -4.10 8.08 16.99
CA VAL A 201 -5.19 8.29 16.04
C VAL A 201 -6.48 7.73 16.65
N TYR A 202 -7.53 8.53 16.68
CA TYR A 202 -8.90 8.08 16.93
C TYR A 202 -9.73 8.32 15.67
N MET A 203 -10.53 7.34 15.28
CA MET A 203 -11.45 7.42 14.15
C MET A 203 -12.87 7.04 14.58
N ASP A 204 -13.84 7.81 14.09
CA ASP A 204 -15.26 7.51 14.13
C ASP A 204 -15.65 6.88 12.78
N CYS A 205 -15.85 5.55 12.78
CA CYS A 205 -16.14 4.80 11.56
C CYS A 205 -17.55 5.07 11.03
N GLU A 206 -18.50 5.48 11.88
CA GLU A 206 -19.84 5.90 11.45
C GLU A 206 -19.74 7.24 10.72
N ALA A 207 -19.07 8.23 11.32
CA ALA A 207 -18.84 9.53 10.68
C ALA A 207 -18.08 9.38 9.34
N TYR A 208 -17.10 8.48 9.27
CA TYR A 208 -16.40 8.15 8.03
C TYR A 208 -17.36 7.59 6.97
N ALA A 209 -18.20 6.62 7.32
CA ALA A 209 -19.16 6.01 6.41
C ALA A 209 -20.18 7.02 5.86
N ASP A 210 -20.50 8.06 6.64
CA ASP A 210 -21.35 9.17 6.25
C ASP A 210 -20.63 10.24 5.39
N GLY A 211 -19.34 10.07 5.13
CA GLY A 211 -18.53 11.01 4.35
C GLY A 211 -18.14 12.29 5.10
N ASN A 212 -18.17 12.26 6.44
CA ASN A 212 -17.78 13.40 7.26
C ASN A 212 -16.24 13.58 7.23
N PRO A 213 -15.70 14.75 6.81
CA PRO A 213 -14.26 14.98 6.79
C PRO A 213 -13.62 15.01 8.19
N ASP A 214 -14.40 15.27 9.24
CA ASP A 214 -13.94 15.34 10.63
C ASP A 214 -14.04 13.98 11.36
N PHE A 215 -13.95 12.87 10.61
CA PHE A 215 -14.07 11.51 11.15
C PHE A 215 -12.90 11.06 12.03
N PHE A 216 -11.83 11.87 12.16
CA PHE A 216 -10.64 11.49 12.93
C PHE A 216 -10.09 12.64 13.77
N ARG A 217 -9.29 12.29 14.79
CA ARG A 217 -8.51 13.21 15.61
C ARG A 217 -7.19 12.57 16.05
N ILE A 218 -6.19 13.40 16.29
CA ILE A 218 -4.81 13.03 16.68
C ILE A 218 -4.30 13.87 17.85
#